data_AF-A0A4D5RPJ0-F1
#
_entry.id   AF-A0A4D5RPJ0-F1
#
_cell.length_a   1.000
_cell.length_b   1.000
_cell.length_c   1.000
_cell.angle_alpha   90.00
_cell.angle_beta   90.00
_cell.angle_gamma   90.00
#
_symmetry.space_group_name_H-M   'P 1'
#
loop_
_entity.id
_entity.type
_entity.pdbx_description
1 polymer ?
#
loop_
_entity_poly.entity_id
_entity_poly.type
_entity_poly.pdbx_seq_one_letter_code
_entity_poly.pdbx_strand_id
1 'polypeptide(L)'
;VSGLSCSPHDCWHESSTGCSSNDQATSLNMTADFRRSRLYDSIPRTLEESAANHSITYNAHSWCLTPTNFTAFRLNGFYKVLSTSVDKNGTTFISSMEAISYPFYAVQFHPEKNSFEWKLDKRHQNIPHSVDATRLTQYMAHFFVGEARKNDHKFSSPEDESKALIYNYDVSYSQGYSAFTQIYVFDK
;
A
#
# COMPACT_ATOMS: atom_id res chain seq x y z
N VAL A 1 -9.39 -28.24 10.41
CA VAL A 1 -8.72 -26.93 10.16
C VAL A 1 -9.22 -25.97 11.23
N SER A 2 -8.49 -25.83 12.34
CA SER A 2 -8.87 -24.92 13.42
C SER A 2 -8.59 -23.49 12.96
N GLY A 3 -9.65 -22.77 12.61
CA GLY A 3 -9.60 -21.38 12.20
C GLY A 3 -9.07 -20.49 13.32
N LEU A 4 -8.28 -19.49 12.95
CA LEU A 4 -7.93 -18.38 13.82
C LEU A 4 -9.23 -17.79 14.40
N SER A 5 -9.36 -17.78 15.72
CA SER A 5 -10.56 -17.39 16.47
C SER A 5 -10.55 -15.90 16.83
N CYS A 6 -9.97 -15.05 15.98
CA CYS A 6 -9.84 -13.61 16.23
C CYS A 6 -10.65 -12.80 15.21
N SER A 7 -11.16 -11.64 15.63
CA SER A 7 -11.71 -10.68 14.69
C SER A 7 -10.60 -10.10 13.80
N PRO A 8 -10.87 -9.55 12.61
CA PRO A 8 -9.83 -8.98 11.75
C PRO A 8 -8.95 -7.93 12.46
N HIS A 9 -9.54 -7.15 13.37
CA HIS A 9 -8.84 -6.17 14.19
C HIS A 9 -7.90 -6.84 15.21
N ASP A 10 -8.38 -7.88 15.90
CA ASP A 10 -7.60 -8.60 16.90
C ASP A 10 -6.47 -9.41 16.25
N CYS A 11 -6.74 -10.06 15.12
CA CYS A 11 -5.72 -10.79 14.37
C CYS A 11 -4.59 -9.86 13.89
N TRP A 12 -4.90 -8.61 13.51
CA TRP A 12 -3.88 -7.63 13.11
C TRP A 12 -3.03 -7.18 14.30
N HIS A 13 -3.63 -6.92 15.46
CA HIS A 13 -2.86 -6.58 16.66
C HIS A 13 -1.98 -7.73 17.13
N GLU A 14 -2.47 -8.97 17.10
CA GLU A 14 -1.68 -10.13 17.51
C GLU A 14 -0.53 -10.46 16.55
N SER A 15 -0.73 -10.27 15.25
CA SER A 15 0.28 -10.61 14.23
C SER A 15 1.28 -9.49 13.94
N SER A 16 0.99 -8.25 14.33
CA SER A 16 1.89 -7.12 14.11
C SER A 16 2.88 -6.92 15.27
N THR A 17 3.95 -6.18 15.00
CA THR A 17 4.93 -5.76 16.01
C THR A 17 5.21 -4.28 15.83
N GLY A 18 5.49 -3.58 16.93
CA GLY A 18 5.84 -2.16 16.87
C GLY A 18 7.07 -1.94 15.98
N CYS A 19 7.02 -0.94 15.11
CA CYS A 19 8.12 -0.55 14.23
C CYS A 19 8.25 0.96 14.09
N SER A 20 9.42 1.41 13.66
CA SER A 20 9.81 2.82 13.55
C SER A 20 9.83 3.27 12.09
N SER A 21 8.65 3.34 11.46
CA SER A 21 8.49 3.69 10.04
C SER A 21 7.51 4.86 9.82
N ASN A 22 7.38 5.74 10.81
CA ASN A 22 6.70 7.02 10.61
C ASN A 22 7.62 8.00 9.87
N ASP A 23 7.09 8.63 8.82
CA ASP A 23 7.80 9.59 7.98
C ASP A 23 9.15 9.05 7.47
N GLN A 24 9.10 7.96 6.71
CA GLN A 24 10.28 7.28 6.21
C GLN A 24 10.13 6.92 4.73
N ALA A 25 11.01 7.44 3.88
CA ALA A 25 11.19 6.91 2.54
C ALA A 25 12.11 5.68 2.58
N THR A 26 11.68 4.57 1.98
CA THR A 26 12.46 3.32 1.89
C THR A 26 12.57 2.81 0.46
N SER A 27 13.60 2.00 0.20
CA SER A 27 13.62 1.08 -0.94
C SER A 27 12.87 -0.21 -0.62
N LEU A 28 12.70 -1.06 -1.63
CA LEU A 28 12.06 -2.36 -1.56
C LEU A 28 13.12 -3.46 -1.75
N ASN A 29 13.27 -4.30 -0.73
CA ASN A 29 14.03 -5.55 -0.84
C ASN A 29 13.13 -6.60 -1.49
N MET A 30 13.23 -6.73 -2.82
CA MET A 30 12.42 -7.69 -3.59
C MET A 30 12.79 -9.13 -3.25
N THR A 31 11.79 -10.00 -3.12
CA THR A 31 11.99 -11.45 -2.99
C THR A 31 12.54 -12.05 -4.30
N ALA A 32 13.21 -13.20 -4.25
CA ALA A 32 13.81 -13.79 -5.46
C ALA A 32 12.79 -14.12 -6.58
N ASP A 33 11.53 -14.38 -6.22
CA ASP A 33 10.47 -14.78 -7.14
C ASP A 33 9.36 -13.73 -7.27
N PHE A 34 9.64 -12.46 -6.94
CA PHE A 34 8.68 -11.37 -7.04
C PHE A 34 8.16 -11.17 -8.48
N ARG A 35 8.96 -11.45 -9.52
CA ARG A 35 8.51 -11.42 -10.94
C ARG A 35 7.55 -12.55 -11.31
N ARG A 36 7.39 -13.56 -10.45
CA ARG A 36 6.33 -14.58 -10.54
C ARG A 36 5.15 -14.19 -9.63
N SER A 37 4.75 -12.92 -9.70
CA SER A 37 3.59 -12.37 -9.00
C SER A 37 2.71 -11.64 -10.01
N ARG A 38 1.46 -11.33 -9.66
CA ARG A 38 0.63 -10.47 -10.51
C ARG A 38 1.03 -9.01 -10.32
N LEU A 39 1.28 -8.58 -9.09
CA LEU A 39 1.59 -7.19 -8.77
C LEU A 39 2.85 -6.66 -9.47
N TYR A 40 3.87 -7.50 -9.69
CA TYR A 40 5.18 -7.09 -10.22
C TYR A 40 5.63 -7.86 -11.46
N ASP A 41 4.80 -8.68 -12.12
CA ASP A 41 5.22 -9.40 -13.35
C ASP A 41 5.75 -8.45 -14.44
N SER A 42 5.10 -7.30 -14.56
CA SER A 42 5.22 -6.33 -15.64
C SER A 42 5.97 -5.06 -15.22
N ILE A 43 6.56 -5.03 -14.01
CA ILE A 43 7.32 -3.87 -13.56
C ILE A 43 8.49 -3.62 -14.52
N PRO A 44 8.63 -2.40 -15.08
CA PRO A 44 9.75 -2.06 -15.94
C PRO A 44 11.07 -2.25 -15.20
N ARG A 45 12.08 -2.81 -15.85
CA ARG A 45 13.40 -3.08 -15.22
C ARG A 45 14.01 -1.82 -14.59
N THR A 46 13.88 -0.68 -15.25
CA THR A 46 14.37 0.60 -14.69
C THR A 46 13.63 1.01 -13.43
N LEU A 47 12.32 0.74 -13.33
CA LEU A 47 11.56 1.04 -12.12
C LEU A 47 11.82 0.02 -10.99
N GLU A 48 12.05 -1.25 -11.33
CA GLU A 48 12.54 -2.26 -10.38
C GLU A 48 13.88 -1.84 -9.79
N GLU A 49 14.86 -1.48 -10.63
CA GLU A 49 16.17 -1.02 -10.20
C GLU A 49 16.07 0.19 -9.27
N SER A 50 15.22 1.16 -9.60
CA SER A 50 14.96 2.31 -8.74
C SER A 50 14.26 1.91 -7.44
N ALA A 51 13.30 0.99 -7.48
CA ALA A 51 12.62 0.50 -6.28
C ALA A 51 13.58 -0.22 -5.33
N ALA A 52 14.56 -0.95 -5.86
CA ALA A 52 15.57 -1.67 -5.09
C ALA A 52 16.65 -0.75 -4.49
N ASN A 53 17.08 0.27 -5.24
CA ASN A 53 18.27 1.07 -4.90
C ASN A 53 17.98 2.48 -4.38
N HIS A 54 16.74 2.96 -4.52
CA HIS A 54 16.36 4.32 -4.12
C HIS A 54 15.16 4.31 -3.18
N SER A 55 15.13 5.28 -2.27
CA SER A 55 14.03 5.46 -1.33
C SER A 55 12.81 6.10 -2.01
N ILE A 56 12.04 5.31 -2.75
CA ILE A 56 10.89 5.75 -3.55
C ILE A 56 9.53 5.33 -2.98
N THR A 57 9.50 4.67 -1.82
CA THR A 57 8.26 4.28 -1.13
C THR A 57 8.12 5.02 0.20
N TYR A 58 6.97 5.66 0.43
CA TYR A 58 6.72 6.41 1.66
C TYR A 58 6.02 5.55 2.72
N ASN A 59 6.56 5.57 3.94
CA ASN A 59 5.99 4.88 5.09
C ASN A 59 5.56 5.90 6.15
N ALA A 60 4.39 5.65 6.73
CA ALA A 60 3.80 6.43 7.83
C ALA A 60 3.05 5.49 8.79
N HIS A 61 3.76 4.51 9.35
CA HIS A 61 3.19 3.49 10.23
C HIS A 61 4.09 3.17 11.44
N SER A 62 3.44 2.74 12.53
CA SER A 62 4.08 2.34 13.79
C SER A 62 3.99 0.84 14.07
N TRP A 63 3.32 0.08 13.19
CA TRP A 63 3.06 -1.35 13.34
C TRP A 63 3.36 -2.04 12.03
N CYS A 64 4.10 -3.13 12.12
CA CYS A 64 4.64 -3.86 11.00
C CYS A 64 4.38 -5.35 11.12
N LEU A 65 4.15 -6.01 9.99
CA LEU A 65 4.17 -7.47 9.90
C LEU A 65 5.58 -7.95 9.56
N THR A 66 6.25 -8.60 10.52
CA THR A 66 7.59 -9.17 10.28
C THR A 66 7.49 -10.49 9.51
N PRO A 67 8.52 -10.92 8.76
CA PRO A 67 8.55 -12.24 8.13
C PRO A 67 8.36 -13.40 9.13
N THR A 68 8.90 -13.24 10.34
CA THR A 68 8.72 -14.19 11.45
C THR A 68 7.25 -14.32 11.84
N ASN A 69 6.56 -13.20 12.10
CA ASN A 69 5.15 -13.22 12.47
C ASN A 69 4.27 -13.71 11.32
N PHE A 70 4.56 -13.31 10.08
CA PHE A 70 3.85 -13.79 8.90
C PHE A 70 3.78 -15.31 8.82
N THR A 71 4.91 -15.98 9.12
CA THR A 71 4.97 -17.44 9.14
C THR A 71 4.32 -18.02 10.40
N ALA A 72 4.57 -17.43 11.56
CA ALA A 72 4.02 -17.90 12.84
C ALA A 72 2.48 -17.89 12.84
N PHE A 73 1.87 -16.88 12.21
CA PHE A 73 0.43 -16.74 12.04
C PHE A 73 -0.13 -17.47 10.80
N ARG A 74 0.72 -18.27 10.11
CA ARG A 74 0.33 -19.09 8.95
C ARG A 74 -0.25 -18.29 7.78
N LEU A 75 0.12 -17.02 7.65
CA LEU A 75 -0.33 -16.15 6.56
C LEU A 75 0.29 -16.57 5.22
N ASN A 76 1.43 -17.25 5.25
CA ASN A 76 2.08 -17.87 4.09
C ASN A 76 1.24 -18.95 3.39
N GLY A 77 0.16 -19.44 4.01
CA GLY A 77 -0.80 -20.34 3.35
C GLY A 77 -1.80 -19.62 2.44
N PHE A 78 -1.95 -18.29 2.59
CA PHE A 78 -2.90 -17.48 1.82
C PHE A 78 -2.22 -16.38 1.01
N TYR A 79 -1.14 -15.80 1.52
CA TYR A 79 -0.38 -14.73 0.90
C TYR A 79 1.01 -15.19 0.48
N LYS A 80 1.53 -14.56 -0.58
CA LYS A 80 2.93 -14.59 -1.00
C LYS A 80 3.54 -13.21 -0.73
N VAL A 81 4.66 -13.19 -0.01
CA VAL A 81 5.45 -11.97 0.18
C VAL A 81 6.16 -11.63 -1.12
N LEU A 82 6.15 -10.34 -1.50
CA LEU A 82 6.77 -9.87 -2.73
C LEU A 82 7.98 -8.99 -2.44
N SER A 83 7.92 -8.17 -1.39
CA SER A 83 9.06 -7.38 -0.91
C SER A 83 9.04 -7.17 0.60
N THR A 84 10.22 -6.85 1.14
CA THR A 84 10.39 -6.31 2.50
C THR A 84 11.02 -4.93 2.46
N SER A 85 10.96 -4.23 3.59
CA SER A 85 11.69 -2.98 3.84
C SER A 85 12.22 -3.00 5.28
N VAL A 86 13.05 -2.03 5.62
CA VAL A 86 13.70 -1.94 6.94
C VAL A 86 13.32 -0.61 7.60
N ASP A 87 12.82 -0.68 8.83
CA ASP A 87 12.45 0.51 9.61
C ASP A 87 13.69 1.29 10.10
N LYS A 88 13.48 2.44 10.75
CA LYS A 88 14.59 3.28 11.26
C LYS A 88 15.43 2.60 12.35
N ASN A 89 14.92 1.52 12.97
CA ASN A 89 15.59 0.77 14.02
C ASN A 89 16.22 -0.54 13.52
N GLY A 90 16.16 -0.82 12.21
CA GLY A 90 16.71 -2.05 11.62
C GLY A 90 15.73 -3.23 11.56
N THR A 91 14.46 -3.05 11.95
CA THR A 91 13.45 -4.11 11.89
C THR A 91 13.03 -4.35 10.44
N THR A 92 13.18 -5.59 9.96
CA THR A 92 12.68 -6.00 8.64
C THR A 92 11.17 -6.28 8.71
N PHE A 93 10.40 -5.70 7.79
CA PHE A 93 8.96 -5.91 7.68
C PHE A 93 8.53 -6.18 6.24
N ILE A 94 7.40 -6.87 6.07
CA ILE A 94 6.78 -7.10 4.76
C ILE A 94 6.25 -5.77 4.23
N SER A 95 6.75 -5.33 3.07
CA SER A 95 6.36 -4.08 2.45
C SER A 95 5.36 -4.27 1.31
N SER A 96 5.31 -5.46 0.71
CA SER A 96 4.24 -5.85 -0.23
C SER A 96 3.99 -7.35 -0.23
N MET A 97 2.73 -7.73 -0.48
CA MET A 97 2.29 -9.12 -0.63
C MET A 97 1.04 -9.21 -1.49
N GLU A 98 0.77 -10.39 -2.04
CA GLU A 98 -0.47 -10.70 -2.77
C GLU A 98 -1.02 -12.07 -2.34
N ALA A 99 -2.34 -12.25 -2.43
CA ALA A 99 -2.93 -13.56 -2.13
C ALA A 99 -2.55 -14.59 -3.21
N ILE A 100 -2.40 -15.86 -2.84
CA ILE A 100 -1.97 -16.91 -3.76
C ILE A 100 -3.02 -17.16 -4.84
N SER A 101 -4.29 -17.24 -4.43
CA SER A 101 -5.42 -17.63 -5.31
C SER A 101 -6.43 -16.51 -5.57
N TYR A 102 -6.39 -15.42 -4.82
CA TYR A 102 -7.37 -14.32 -4.90
C TYR A 102 -6.68 -13.03 -5.39
N PRO A 103 -7.41 -12.13 -6.07
CA PRO A 103 -6.88 -10.84 -6.51
C PRO A 103 -6.84 -9.83 -5.34
N PHE A 104 -6.23 -10.24 -4.21
CA PHE A 104 -6.00 -9.38 -3.06
C PHE A 104 -4.54 -8.98 -3.02
N TYR A 105 -4.31 -7.68 -2.86
CA TYR A 105 -3.00 -7.04 -2.92
C TYR A 105 -2.85 -6.13 -1.72
N ALA A 106 -1.67 -6.13 -1.10
CA ALA A 106 -1.39 -5.29 0.03
C ALA A 106 0.02 -4.70 -0.09
N VAL A 107 0.11 -3.40 0.16
CA VAL A 107 1.35 -2.67 0.34
C VAL A 107 1.32 -1.99 1.71
N GLN A 108 2.44 -2.00 2.42
CA GLN A 108 2.54 -1.34 3.72
C GLN A 108 2.88 0.15 3.58
N PHE A 109 3.53 0.51 2.46
CA PHE A 109 3.83 1.89 2.08
C PHE A 109 2.65 2.55 1.36
N HIS A 110 2.74 3.87 1.17
CA HIS A 110 1.72 4.72 0.57
C HIS A 110 2.12 5.18 -0.85
N PRO A 111 1.83 4.41 -1.91
CA PRO A 111 2.21 4.77 -3.27
C PRO A 111 1.52 6.06 -3.76
N GLU A 112 0.33 6.39 -3.25
CA GLU A 112 -0.45 7.56 -3.63
C GLU A 112 0.24 8.87 -3.26
N LYS A 113 0.96 8.90 -2.13
CA LYS A 113 1.50 10.14 -1.57
C LYS A 113 2.58 10.77 -2.45
N ASN A 114 3.36 9.95 -3.16
CA ASN A 114 4.46 10.41 -4.00
C ASN A 114 4.00 11.43 -5.05
N SER A 115 2.81 11.26 -5.62
CA SER A 115 2.29 12.14 -6.68
C SER A 115 1.36 13.24 -6.17
N PHE A 116 0.66 13.00 -5.04
CA PHE A 116 -0.50 13.81 -4.66
C PHE A 116 -0.35 14.57 -3.33
N GLU A 117 0.61 14.22 -2.47
CA GLU A 117 0.70 14.82 -1.13
C GLU A 117 1.92 15.71 -0.94
N TRP A 118 1.71 17.03 -0.86
CA TRP A 118 2.77 18.03 -0.71
C TRP A 118 2.67 18.72 0.66
N LYS A 119 3.07 17.99 1.70
CA LYS A 119 2.86 18.42 3.09
C LYS A 119 3.95 19.38 3.57
N LEU A 120 3.51 20.42 4.29
CA LEU A 120 4.39 21.36 4.99
C LEU A 120 4.63 20.94 6.46
N ASP A 121 3.88 19.95 6.92
CA ASP A 121 4.01 19.41 8.27
C ASP A 121 5.37 18.71 8.44
N LYS A 122 6.07 19.01 9.52
CA LYS A 122 7.36 18.41 9.87
C LYS A 122 7.31 16.89 10.04
N ARG A 123 6.11 16.33 10.25
CA ARG A 123 5.86 14.88 10.39
C ARG A 123 5.71 14.16 9.04
N HIS A 124 5.78 14.86 7.91
CA HIS A 124 5.57 14.28 6.57
C HIS A 124 6.59 14.84 5.56
N GLN A 125 7.81 15.11 5.99
CA GLN A 125 8.83 15.76 5.14
C GLN A 125 9.56 14.80 4.22
N ASN A 126 9.42 13.49 4.43
CA ASN A 126 10.18 12.47 3.71
C ASN A 126 9.35 11.79 2.62
N ILE A 127 8.30 12.43 2.09
CA ILE A 127 7.55 11.90 0.94
C ILE A 127 8.44 12.03 -0.31
N PRO A 128 8.75 10.93 -1.03
CA PRO A 128 9.60 11.00 -2.20
C PRO A 128 8.79 11.48 -3.41
N HIS A 129 9.26 12.57 -4.04
CA HIS A 129 8.66 13.18 -5.23
C HIS A 129 9.52 13.04 -6.49
N SER A 130 10.47 12.10 -6.49
CA SER A 130 11.31 11.84 -7.67
C SER A 130 10.48 11.29 -8.83
N VAL A 131 11.04 11.35 -10.05
CA VAL A 131 10.40 10.78 -11.25
C VAL A 131 10.08 9.29 -11.04
N ASP A 132 10.97 8.52 -10.42
CA ASP A 132 10.71 7.11 -10.18
C ASP A 132 9.68 6.85 -9.08
N ALA A 133 9.61 7.72 -8.06
CA ALA A 133 8.57 7.66 -7.05
C ALA A 133 7.17 7.91 -7.65
N THR A 134 7.03 8.87 -8.56
CA THR A 134 5.76 9.12 -9.26
C THR A 134 5.44 8.04 -10.30
N ARG A 135 6.44 7.48 -10.99
CA ARG A 135 6.28 6.29 -11.85
C ARG A 135 5.79 5.08 -11.05
N LEU A 136 6.25 4.89 -9.82
CA LEU A 136 5.75 3.83 -8.94
C LEU A 136 4.27 4.02 -8.60
N THR A 137 3.83 5.25 -8.29
CA THR A 137 2.40 5.55 -8.10
C THR A 137 1.58 5.12 -9.32
N GLN A 138 2.01 5.54 -10.51
CA GLN A 138 1.32 5.24 -11.76
C GLN A 138 1.28 3.74 -12.06
N TYR A 139 2.40 3.04 -11.86
CA TYR A 139 2.49 1.59 -12.03
C TYR A 139 1.47 0.85 -11.16
N MET A 140 1.43 1.17 -9.86
CA MET A 140 0.51 0.56 -8.90
C MET A 140 -0.95 0.81 -9.27
N ALA A 141 -1.28 2.05 -9.65
CA ALA A 141 -2.63 2.42 -10.08
C ALA A 141 -3.02 1.69 -11.37
N HIS A 142 -2.13 1.64 -12.37
CA HIS A 142 -2.37 0.93 -13.62
C HIS A 142 -2.60 -0.56 -13.40
N PHE A 143 -1.80 -1.20 -12.55
CA PHE A 143 -2.00 -2.59 -12.16
C PHE A 143 -3.38 -2.80 -11.52
N PHE A 144 -3.70 -2.05 -10.46
CA PHE A 144 -4.95 -2.26 -9.72
C PHE A 144 -6.20 -1.98 -10.56
N VAL A 145 -6.20 -0.91 -11.36
CA VAL A 145 -7.29 -0.65 -12.31
C VAL A 145 -7.33 -1.72 -13.41
N GLY A 146 -6.19 -2.30 -13.79
CA GLY A 146 -6.12 -3.48 -14.65
C GLY A 146 -6.86 -4.69 -14.06
N GLU A 147 -6.69 -4.96 -12.76
CA GLU A 147 -7.43 -6.00 -12.05
C GLU A 147 -8.94 -5.70 -11.98
N ALA A 148 -9.31 -4.44 -11.71
CA ALA A 148 -10.71 -4.00 -11.66
C ALA A 148 -11.45 -4.15 -13.00
N ARG A 149 -10.74 -4.20 -14.14
CA ARG A 149 -11.35 -4.46 -15.46
C ARG A 149 -11.68 -5.93 -15.72
N LYS A 150 -11.28 -6.86 -14.84
CA LYS A 150 -11.47 -8.30 -15.02
C LYS A 150 -12.83 -8.80 -14.50
N ASN A 151 -13.76 -7.90 -14.21
CA ASN A 151 -15.12 -8.22 -13.81
C ASN A 151 -16.12 -7.37 -14.60
N ASP A 152 -17.36 -7.87 -14.71
CA ASP A 152 -18.46 -7.22 -15.44
C ASP A 152 -19.45 -6.50 -14.50
N HIS A 153 -19.01 -6.12 -13.29
CA HIS A 153 -19.87 -5.37 -12.38
C HIS A 153 -20.22 -4.01 -12.97
N LYS A 154 -21.45 -3.58 -12.76
CA LYS A 154 -21.99 -2.30 -13.19
C LYS A 154 -23.15 -1.90 -12.29
N PHE A 155 -23.45 -0.60 -12.24
CA PHE A 155 -24.67 -0.10 -11.61
C PHE A 155 -25.92 -0.58 -12.37
N SER A 156 -27.05 -0.61 -11.67
CA SER A 156 -28.36 -0.94 -12.24
C SER A 156 -28.81 0.06 -13.30
N SER A 157 -28.41 1.33 -13.15
CA SER A 157 -28.75 2.42 -14.05
C SER A 157 -27.63 3.47 -14.11
N PRO A 158 -27.51 4.24 -15.20
CA PRO A 158 -26.61 5.40 -15.27
C PRO A 158 -26.90 6.45 -14.20
N GLU A 159 -28.15 6.59 -13.77
CA GLU A 159 -28.56 7.52 -12.72
C GLU A 159 -28.02 7.11 -11.34
N ASP A 160 -28.04 5.81 -11.02
CA ASP A 160 -27.48 5.30 -9.77
C ASP A 160 -25.96 5.44 -9.75
N GLU A 161 -25.29 5.16 -10.88
CA GLU A 161 -23.86 5.41 -11.04
C GLU A 161 -23.54 6.89 -10.82
N SER A 162 -24.23 7.78 -11.54
CA SER A 162 -24.00 9.22 -11.45
C SER A 162 -24.14 9.76 -10.04
N LYS A 163 -24.99 9.19 -9.19
CA LYS A 163 -25.17 9.61 -7.78
C LYS A 163 -24.09 9.07 -6.85
N ALA A 164 -23.49 7.92 -7.18
CA ALA A 164 -22.51 7.25 -6.33
C ALA A 164 -21.07 7.72 -6.57
N LEU A 165 -20.79 8.33 -7.74
CA LEU A 165 -19.45 8.79 -8.08
C LEU A 165 -18.94 9.88 -7.13
N ILE A 166 -17.62 9.90 -6.92
CA ILE A 166 -16.94 10.88 -6.07
C ILE A 166 -17.12 12.34 -6.55
N TYR A 167 -17.51 12.53 -7.81
CA TYR A 167 -17.77 13.84 -8.41
C TYR A 167 -18.93 14.63 -7.77
N ASN A 168 -19.78 13.96 -6.98
CA ASN A 168 -20.89 14.62 -6.27
C ASN A 168 -20.48 15.23 -4.93
N TYR A 169 -19.21 15.12 -4.53
CA TYR A 169 -18.75 15.53 -3.22
C TYR A 169 -17.70 16.62 -3.32
N ASP A 170 -17.82 17.62 -2.45
CA ASP A 170 -16.84 18.69 -2.35
C ASP A 170 -15.62 18.23 -1.54
N VAL A 171 -14.44 18.57 -2.05
CA VAL A 171 -13.18 18.29 -1.38
C VAL A 171 -12.80 19.44 -0.46
N SER A 172 -12.39 19.13 0.77
CA SER A 172 -11.94 20.10 1.76
C SER A 172 -10.42 20.21 1.81
N TYR A 173 -9.89 21.43 1.71
CA TYR A 173 -8.47 21.69 1.97
C TYR A 173 -8.16 21.48 3.45
N SER A 174 -7.16 20.63 3.75
CA SER A 174 -6.90 20.15 5.11
C SER A 174 -5.44 20.22 5.53
N GLN A 175 -4.61 20.92 4.76
CA GLN A 175 -3.15 20.91 4.94
C GLN A 175 -2.68 21.29 6.35
N GLY A 176 -3.40 22.19 7.03
CA GLY A 176 -3.05 22.71 8.35
C GLY A 176 -3.45 21.84 9.56
N TYR A 177 -4.24 20.79 9.37
CA TYR A 177 -4.76 19.98 10.48
C TYR A 177 -4.88 18.48 10.20
N SER A 178 -4.59 18.02 8.98
CA SER A 178 -4.60 16.59 8.61
C SER A 178 -3.24 16.14 8.03
N ALA A 179 -3.07 14.83 7.85
CA ALA A 179 -1.93 14.24 7.12
C ALA A 179 -2.04 14.33 5.59
N PHE A 180 -3.14 14.90 5.08
CA PHE A 180 -3.47 15.00 3.67
C PHE A 180 -3.58 16.47 3.26
N THR A 181 -3.43 16.76 1.98
CA THR A 181 -3.57 18.10 1.41
C THR A 181 -5.06 18.42 1.29
N GLN A 182 -5.83 17.41 0.91
CA GLN A 182 -7.26 17.46 0.67
C GLN A 182 -7.93 16.20 1.21
N ILE A 183 -9.16 16.33 1.71
CA ILE A 183 -9.97 15.21 2.21
C ILE A 183 -11.43 15.36 1.76
N TYR A 184 -12.13 14.24 1.59
CA TYR A 184 -13.58 14.21 1.51
C TYR A 184 -14.15 13.91 2.90
N VAL A 185 -15.16 14.65 3.31
CA VAL A 185 -15.86 14.46 4.59
C VAL A 185 -17.30 14.09 4.28
N PHE A 186 -17.78 12.99 4.87
CA PHE A 186 -19.13 12.47 4.68
C PHE A 186 -19.85 12.47 6.02
N ASP A 187 -21.12 12.90 6.02
CA ASP A 187 -21.97 12.80 7.20
C ASP A 187 -22.23 11.32 7.55
N LYS A 188 -22.45 11.06 8.84
CA LYS A 188 -22.78 9.73 9.36
C LYS A 188 -24.24 9.36 9.14
#